data_AF-D3SN39-F1
#
_entry.id   AF-D3SN39-F1
#
_cell.length_a   1.000
_cell.length_b   1.000
_cell.length_c   1.000
_cell.angle_alpha   90.00
_cell.angle_beta   90.00
_cell.angle_gamma   90.00
#
_symmetry.space_group_name_H-M   'P 1'
#
loop_
_entity.id
_entity.type
_entity.pdbx_description
1 polymer ?
#
loop_
_entity_poly.entity_id
_entity_poly.type
_entity_poly.pdbx_seq_one_letter_code
_entity_poly.pdbx_strand_id
1 'polypeptide(L)'
;MVKWENYREKLEYLKKCFEEKECLSADVEVRLLLPGDEGFQLDRNVPYLLVRYYLDGDNYRERKIELFEYYLDKDIKELMSFLTALVKEFIAEVEQTEYGGG
;
A
#
# COMPACT_ATOMS: atom_id res chain seq x y z
N MET A 1 22.76 -0.34 2.66
CA MET A 1 21.89 0.74 2.19
C MET A 1 20.95 0.12 1.18
N VAL A 2 19.65 0.24 1.40
CA VAL A 2 18.62 -0.31 0.51
C VAL A 2 18.61 0.54 -0.76
N LYS A 3 18.89 -0.05 -1.93
CA LYS A 3 18.92 0.68 -3.21
C LYS A 3 17.56 0.65 -3.91
N TRP A 4 16.52 1.04 -3.20
CA TRP A 4 15.16 1.15 -3.76
C TRP A 4 15.11 2.11 -4.96
N GLU A 5 16.03 3.08 -5.00
CA GLU A 5 16.20 4.04 -6.11
C GLU A 5 16.41 3.36 -7.47
N ASN A 6 17.02 2.17 -7.51
CA ASN A 6 17.18 1.38 -8.74
C ASN A 6 15.83 0.92 -9.33
N TYR A 7 14.79 0.87 -8.49
CA TYR A 7 13.45 0.42 -8.86
C TYR A 7 12.48 1.60 -8.98
N ARG A 8 12.99 2.84 -9.05
CA ARG A 8 12.17 4.06 -9.09
C ARG A 8 11.14 4.04 -10.21
N GLU A 9 11.54 3.72 -11.45
CA GLU A 9 10.61 3.66 -12.59
C GLU A 9 9.48 2.65 -12.36
N LYS A 10 9.83 1.50 -11.77
CA LYS A 10 8.87 0.45 -11.42
C LYS A 10 7.90 0.91 -10.32
N LEU A 11 8.41 1.61 -9.31
CA LEU A 11 7.62 2.17 -8.22
C LEU A 11 6.68 3.28 -8.71
N GLU A 12 7.15 4.15 -9.62
CA GLU A 12 6.30 5.18 -10.24
C GLU A 12 5.20 4.57 -11.10
N TYR A 13 5.50 3.48 -11.83
CA TYR A 13 4.48 2.72 -12.55
C TYR A 13 3.44 2.10 -11.60
N LEU A 14 3.88 1.53 -10.47
CA LEU A 14 2.97 1.02 -9.44
C LEU A 14 2.11 2.12 -8.83
N LYS A 15 2.70 3.27 -8.51
CA LYS A 15 2.01 4.44 -7.97
C LYS A 15 0.84 4.83 -8.89
N LYS A 16 1.13 5.01 -10.19
CA LYS A 16 0.11 5.27 -11.21
C LYS A 16 -0.94 4.16 -11.28
N CYS A 17 -0.54 2.88 -11.23
CA CYS A 17 -1.50 1.78 -11.26
C CYS A 17 -2.46 1.78 -10.06
N PHE A 18 -2.01 2.18 -8.87
CA PHE A 18 -2.86 2.28 -7.69
C PHE A 18 -3.71 3.55 -7.68
N GLU A 19 -3.22 4.65 -8.26
CA GLU A 19 -3.98 5.90 -8.40
C GLU A 19 -5.02 5.85 -9.53
N GLU A 20 -4.71 5.22 -10.66
CA GLU A 20 -5.57 5.13 -11.84
C GLU A 20 -6.62 4.02 -11.74
N LYS A 21 -6.36 2.99 -10.93
CA LYS A 21 -7.35 1.96 -10.67
C LYS A 21 -8.12 2.33 -9.40
N GLU A 22 -9.44 2.41 -9.54
CA GLU A 22 -10.41 2.02 -8.50
C GLU A 22 -10.23 0.52 -8.16
N CYS A 23 -9.01 0.08 -7.85
CA CYS A 23 -8.67 -1.33 -7.74
C CYS A 23 -9.33 -1.98 -6.50
N LEU A 24 -9.94 -1.15 -5.67
CA LEU A 24 -10.46 -1.41 -4.35
C LEU A 24 -11.75 -0.59 -4.18
N SER A 25 -12.63 -1.03 -3.29
CA SER A 25 -13.92 -0.40 -3.01
C SER A 25 -13.80 1.11 -2.75
N ALA A 26 -14.88 1.87 -2.93
CA ALA A 26 -14.92 3.32 -2.76
C ALA A 26 -14.38 3.81 -1.40
N ASP A 27 -14.46 2.96 -0.37
CA ASP A 27 -14.00 3.22 0.99
C ASP A 27 -12.52 2.89 1.23
N VAL A 28 -11.75 2.60 0.19
CA VAL A 28 -10.32 2.25 0.31
C VAL A 28 -9.46 3.24 -0.46
N GLU A 29 -8.59 3.95 0.26
CA GLU A 29 -7.53 4.77 -0.32
C GLU A 29 -6.20 4.01 -0.27
N VAL A 30 -5.52 3.93 -1.41
CA VAL A 30 -4.17 3.36 -1.51
C VAL A 30 -3.22 4.36 -2.13
N ARG A 31 -2.12 4.63 -1.44
CA ARG A 31 -1.07 5.56 -1.89
C ARG A 31 0.30 4.92 -1.75
N LEU A 32 1.07 4.93 -2.83
CA LEU A 32 2.48 4.53 -2.78
C LEU A 32 3.33 5.77 -2.51
N LEU A 33 4.06 5.75 -1.38
CA LEU A 33 4.88 6.86 -0.91
C LEU A 33 6.36 6.47 -0.99
N LEU A 34 7.13 7.32 -1.68
CA LEU A 34 8.58 7.19 -1.78
C LEU A 34 9.27 8.05 -0.72
N PRO A 35 10.47 7.68 -0.27
CA PRO A 35 11.25 8.56 0.58
C PRO A 35 11.50 9.90 -0.09
N GLY A 36 11.07 10.98 0.58
CA GLY A 36 11.12 12.35 0.05
C GLY A 36 9.81 12.83 -0.60
N ASP A 37 8.79 11.98 -0.76
CA ASP A 37 7.43 12.43 -1.10
C ASP A 37 6.82 13.24 0.06
N GLU A 38 5.94 14.19 -0.29
CA GLU A 38 5.12 14.90 0.69
C GLU A 38 4.18 13.92 1.41
N GLY A 39 4.23 13.91 2.76
CA GLY A 39 3.46 12.97 3.56
C GLY A 39 4.13 11.61 3.80
N PHE A 40 5.40 11.42 3.41
CA PHE A 40 6.19 10.27 3.82
C PHE A 40 6.45 10.29 5.34
N GLN A 41 6.06 9.21 6.03
CA GLN A 41 6.08 9.15 7.51
C GLN A 41 6.91 8.02 8.09
N LEU A 42 7.64 7.25 7.27
CA LEU A 42 8.51 6.21 7.80
C LEU A 42 9.88 6.79 8.19
N ASP A 43 10.39 6.38 9.35
CA ASP A 43 11.76 6.71 9.78
C ASP A 43 12.82 6.02 8.90
N ARG A 44 12.42 4.89 8.30
CA ARG A 44 13.25 4.12 7.37
C ARG A 44 13.15 4.71 5.98
N ASN A 45 14.30 4.92 5.34
CA ASN A 45 14.43 5.39 3.96
C ASN A 45 14.08 4.28 2.94
N VAL A 46 12.85 3.76 3.02
CA VAL A 46 12.31 2.72 2.13
C VAL A 46 10.90 3.11 1.65
N PRO A 47 10.54 2.82 0.39
CA PRO A 47 9.20 3.08 -0.09
C PRO A 47 8.17 2.22 0.63
N TYR A 48 6.93 2.69 0.72
CA TYR A 48 5.85 1.93 1.31
C TYR A 48 4.51 2.21 0.64
N LEU A 49 3.60 1.25 0.77
CA LEU A 49 2.20 1.41 0.41
C LEU A 49 1.42 1.81 1.67
N LEU A 50 0.79 2.98 1.64
CA LEU A 50 -0.18 3.41 2.63
C LEU A 50 -1.56 2.96 2.18
N VAL A 51 -2.23 2.17 3.02
CA VAL A 51 -3.58 1.67 2.78
C VAL A 51 -4.46 2.24 3.87
N ARG A 52 -5.54 2.95 3.50
CA ARG A 52 -6.55 3.46 4.43
C ARG A 52 -7.89 2.88 4.04
N TYR A 53 -8.55 2.25 5.01
CA TYR A 53 -9.90 1.75 4.86
C TYR A 53 -10.82 2.55 5.77
N TYR A 54 -11.75 3.29 5.17
CA TYR A 54 -12.71 4.15 5.86
C TYR A 54 -13.90 3.31 6.30
N LEU A 55 -14.19 3.35 7.61
CA LEU A 55 -15.27 2.59 8.23
C LEU A 55 -16.56 3.42 8.32
N ASP A 56 -16.43 4.70 8.67
CA ASP A 56 -17.54 5.65 8.74
C ASP A 56 -16.99 7.08 8.76
N GLY A 57 -17.30 7.87 7.72
CA GLY A 57 -16.88 9.27 7.62
C GLY A 57 -15.36 9.46 7.74
N ASP A 58 -14.91 10.05 8.86
CA ASP A 58 -13.50 10.33 9.15
C ASP A 58 -12.79 9.18 9.89
N ASN A 59 -13.52 8.14 10.33
CA ASN A 59 -12.92 6.98 10.99
C ASN A 59 -12.34 6.03 9.94
N TYR A 60 -11.02 5.84 9.98
CA TYR A 60 -10.33 4.89 9.12
C TYR A 60 -9.33 4.04 9.89
N ARG A 61 -9.11 2.82 9.39
CA ARG A 61 -7.96 2.00 9.74
C ARG A 61 -6.88 2.22 8.69
N GLU A 62 -5.64 2.40 9.12
CA GLU A 62 -4.51 2.49 8.20
C GLU A 62 -3.47 1.39 8.43
N ARG A 63 -2.85 0.95 7.34
CA ARG A 63 -1.72 0.01 7.33
C ARG A 63 -0.65 0.51 6.38
N LYS A 64 0.60 0.46 6.86
CA LYS A 64 1.80 0.79 6.08
C LYS A 64 2.50 -0.52 5.70
N ILE A 65 2.66 -0.77 4.41
CA ILE A 65 3.32 -1.97 3.86
C ILE A 65 4.68 -1.54 3.32
N GLU A 66 5.75 -1.85 4.06
CA GLU A 66 7.13 -1.54 3.67
C GLU A 66 7.55 -2.34 2.41
N LEU A 67 8.06 -1.64 1.40
CA LEU A 67 8.53 -2.22 0.14
C LEU A 67 10.05 -2.34 0.14
N PHE A 68 10.55 -3.40 0.79
CA PHE A 68 11.97 -3.76 0.75
C PHE A 68 12.42 -4.26 -0.64
N GLU A 69 13.73 -4.20 -0.89
CA GLU A 69 14.34 -4.60 -2.17
C GLU A 69 13.92 -5.99 -2.68
N TYR A 70 13.80 -6.98 -1.80
CA TYR A 70 13.42 -8.34 -2.21
C TYR A 70 11.98 -8.45 -2.72
N TYR A 71 11.10 -7.50 -2.37
CA TYR A 71 9.79 -7.38 -3.01
C TYR A 71 9.90 -6.69 -4.36
N LEU A 72 10.77 -5.69 -4.47
CA LEU A 72 10.99 -4.91 -5.70
C LEU A 72 11.68 -5.73 -6.79
N ASP A 73 12.44 -6.76 -6.42
CA ASP A 73 13.09 -7.69 -7.33
C ASP A 73 12.12 -8.59 -8.12
N LYS A 74 10.90 -8.78 -7.63
CA LYS A 74 9.83 -9.54 -8.31
C LYS A 74 9.49 -8.95 -9.68
N ASP A 75 8.75 -9.64 -10.54
CA ASP A 75 8.16 -8.98 -11.71
C ASP A 75 7.14 -7.90 -11.27
N ILE A 76 6.87 -6.92 -12.13
CA ILE A 76 5.86 -5.88 -11.86
C ILE A 76 4.47 -6.46 -11.64
N LYS A 77 4.06 -7.48 -12.40
CA LYS A 77 2.75 -8.11 -12.25
C LYS A 77 2.66 -8.92 -10.96
N GLU A 78 3.74 -9.63 -10.63
CA GLU A 78 3.83 -10.37 -9.36
C GLU A 78 3.77 -9.44 -8.15
N LEU A 79 4.52 -8.34 -8.19
CA LEU A 79 4.50 -7.34 -7.13
C LEU A 79 3.11 -6.69 -7.00
N MET A 80 2.47 -6.34 -8.11
CA MET A 80 1.11 -5.79 -8.09
C MET A 80 0.10 -6.78 -7.51
N SER A 81 0.18 -8.06 -7.90
CA SER A 81 -0.68 -9.13 -7.38
C SER A 81 -0.47 -9.33 -5.88
N PHE A 82 0.80 -9.37 -5.45
CA PHE A 82 1.18 -9.49 -4.04
C PHE A 82 0.63 -8.33 -3.19
N LEU A 83 0.84 -7.08 -3.63
CA LEU A 83 0.33 -5.91 -2.92
C LEU A 83 -1.19 -5.88 -2.88
N THR A 84 -1.85 -6.24 -3.98
CA THR A 84 -3.31 -6.34 -4.03
C THR A 84 -3.83 -7.38 -3.03
N ALA A 85 -3.15 -8.52 -2.89
CA ALA A 85 -3.51 -9.54 -1.92
C ALA A 85 -3.37 -9.03 -0.48
N LEU A 86 -2.27 -8.33 -0.15
CA LEU A 86 -2.08 -7.74 1.18
C LEU A 86 -3.13 -6.69 1.53
N VAL A 87 -3.54 -5.87 0.55
CA VAL A 87 -4.61 -4.89 0.77
C VAL A 87 -5.94 -5.59 1.05
N LYS A 88 -6.28 -6.62 0.27
CA LYS A 88 -7.51 -7.40 0.48
C LYS A 88 -7.52 -8.12 1.83
N GLU A 89 -6.39 -8.69 2.23
CA GLU A 89 -6.24 -9.32 3.54
C GLU A 89 -6.45 -8.31 4.66
N PHE A 90 -5.88 -7.11 4.54
CA PHE A 90 -6.10 -6.03 5.49
C PHE A 90 -7.57 -5.62 5.60
N ILE A 91 -8.26 -5.44 4.47
CA ILE A 91 -9.68 -5.09 4.47
C ILE A 91 -10.50 -6.19 5.17
N ALA A 92 -10.28 -7.45 4.81
CA ALA A 92 -10.97 -8.58 5.42
C ALA A 92 -10.70 -8.70 6.94
N GLU A 93 -9.47 -8.43 7.38
CA GLU A 93 -9.09 -8.39 8.80
C GLU A 93 -9.86 -7.29 9.54
N VAL A 94 -9.96 -6.09 8.95
CA VAL A 94 -10.71 -4.99 9.54
C VAL A 94 -12.20 -5.32 9.60
N GLU A 95 -12.81 -5.79 8.50
CA GLU A 95 -14.22 -6.19 8.47
C GLU A 95 -14.52 -7.29 9.50
N GLN A 96 -13.65 -8.29 9.64
CA GLN A 96 -13.80 -9.34 10.65
C GLN A 96 -13.67 -8.80 12.07
N THR A 97 -12.78 -7.83 12.31
CA THR A 97 -12.60 -7.25 13.64
C THR A 97 -13.81 -6.41 14.06
N GLU A 98 -14.39 -5.65 13.13
CA GLU A 98 -15.53 -4.78 13.42
C GLU A 98 -16.86 -5.56 13.55
N TYR A 99 -17.03 -6.69 12.85
CA TYR A 99 -18.23 -7.53 12.93
C TYR A 99 -18.07 -8.79 13.80
N GLY A 100 -16.86 -9.11 14.24
CA GLY A 100 -16.54 -10.33 15.02
C GLY A 100 -16.47 -10.13 16.53
N GLY A 101 -16.69 -8.91 17.04
CA GLY A 101 -16.90 -8.64 18.46
C GLY A 101 -18.35 -8.90 18.82
N GLY A 102 -18.61 -9.98 19.56
CA GLY A 102 -19.96 -10.38 20.01
C GLY A 102 -20.64 -9.42 20.98
#